data_AF-A0A7K2KK35-F1
#
_entry.id   AF-A0A7K2KK35-F1
#
_cell.length_a   1.000
_cell.length_b   1.000
_cell.length_c   1.000
_cell.angle_alpha   90.00
_cell.angle_beta   90.00
_cell.angle_gamma   90.00
#
_symmetry.space_group_name_H-M   'P 1'
#
loop_
_entity.id
_entity.type
_entity.pdbx_description
1 polymer ?
#
loop_
_entity_poly.entity_id
_entity_poly.type
_entity_poly.pdbx_seq_one_letter_code
_entity_poly.pdbx_strand_id
1 'polypeptide(L)'
;MPTADEPAPSRPGAHGPASFLAAAAALTAIDNALRDARHDAPDAAGPGPEQALASLMLLRQVREQLAGWETGLIETAREAGASWADLARPLGVASRQAAERRYLRGRPGAIGATGEQRVTATRQARAAER
;
A
#
# COMPACT_ATOMS: atom_id res chain seq x y z
N MET A 1 -30.85 -33.02 6.49
CA MET A 1 -30.46 -32.15 7.62
C MET A 1 -29.31 -32.84 8.34
N PRO A 2 -28.07 -32.40 8.08
CA PRO A 2 -27.41 -31.50 9.02
C PRO A 2 -26.76 -30.28 8.34
N THR A 3 -26.56 -29.27 9.19
CA THR A 3 -25.88 -28.00 9.03
C THR A 3 -24.38 -28.19 8.76
N ALA A 4 -23.84 -27.46 7.79
CA ALA A 4 -22.46 -27.02 7.82
C ALA A 4 -22.48 -25.51 7.55
N ASP A 5 -22.34 -24.78 8.65
CA ASP A 5 -21.91 -23.39 8.69
C ASP A 5 -20.57 -23.34 7.95
N GLU A 6 -20.60 -22.93 6.67
CA GLU A 6 -19.38 -22.71 5.91
C GLU A 6 -18.74 -21.43 6.47
N PRO A 7 -17.54 -21.50 7.06
CA PRO A 7 -16.86 -20.29 7.48
C PRO A 7 -16.60 -19.46 6.23
N ALA A 8 -17.23 -18.28 6.16
CA ALA A 8 -17.04 -17.32 5.08
C ALA A 8 -15.52 -17.16 4.82
N PRO A 9 -15.08 -17.08 3.56
CA PRO A 9 -13.65 -16.96 3.27
C PRO A 9 -13.13 -15.71 3.96
N SER A 10 -12.23 -15.90 4.94
CA SER A 10 -11.45 -14.85 5.56
C SER A 10 -10.82 -14.02 4.45
N ARG A 11 -11.36 -12.83 4.18
CA ARG A 11 -10.78 -11.89 3.24
C ARG A 11 -9.33 -11.65 3.65
N PRO A 12 -8.33 -11.99 2.82
CA PRO A 12 -6.96 -11.55 3.05
C PRO A 12 -6.91 -10.06 2.69
N GLY A 13 -7.37 -9.24 3.62
CA GLY A 13 -7.38 -7.78 3.55
C GLY A 13 -7.37 -7.09 4.92
N ALA A 14 -7.31 -7.85 6.01
CA ALA A 14 -7.43 -7.34 7.38
C ALA A 14 -6.09 -6.86 7.97
N HIS A 15 -5.21 -6.26 7.15
CA HIS A 15 -4.01 -5.55 7.64
C HIS A 15 -4.07 -4.06 7.29
N GLY A 16 -5.27 -3.56 6.99
CA GLY A 16 -5.56 -2.14 6.93
C GLY A 16 -5.66 -1.52 8.34
N PRO A 17 -5.49 -0.20 8.46
CA PRO A 17 -5.73 0.49 9.72
C PRO A 17 -7.22 0.36 10.08
N ALA A 18 -7.56 0.29 11.36
CA ALA A 18 -8.96 0.13 11.80
C ALA A 18 -9.88 1.28 11.29
N SER A 19 -9.30 2.43 10.97
CA SER A 19 -9.96 3.57 10.31
C SER A 19 -8.94 4.48 9.61
N PHE A 20 -9.40 5.35 8.71
CA PHE A 20 -8.58 6.41 8.10
C PHE A 20 -7.88 7.30 9.15
N LEU A 21 -8.61 7.71 10.21
CA LEU A 21 -8.06 8.57 11.26
C LEU A 21 -6.93 7.88 12.03
N ALA A 22 -7.06 6.59 12.32
CA ALA A 22 -5.98 5.82 12.94
C ALA A 22 -4.75 5.75 12.03
N ALA A 23 -4.95 5.56 10.72
CA ALA A 23 -3.87 5.58 9.73
C ALA A 23 -3.15 6.93 9.70
N ALA A 24 -3.91 8.02 9.64
CA ALA A 24 -3.37 9.38 9.60
C ALA A 24 -2.56 9.70 10.86
N ALA A 25 -3.10 9.37 12.04
CA ALA A 25 -2.40 9.57 13.31
C ALA A 25 -1.09 8.75 13.38
N ALA A 26 -1.12 7.49 12.95
CA ALA A 26 0.08 6.65 12.91
C ALA A 26 1.13 7.19 11.94
N LEU A 27 0.73 7.65 10.74
CA LEU A 27 1.63 8.27 9.78
C LEU A 27 2.28 9.55 10.34
N THR A 28 1.52 10.39 11.06
CA THR A 28 2.06 11.56 11.75
C THR A 28 3.07 11.17 12.84
N ALA A 29 2.77 10.14 13.63
CA ALA A 29 3.70 9.65 14.66
C ALA A 29 5.01 9.11 14.05
N ILE A 30 4.92 8.36 12.95
CA ILE A 30 6.09 7.86 12.21
C ILE A 30 6.92 9.01 11.66
N ASP A 31 6.29 10.00 11.02
CA ASP A 31 6.98 11.18 10.46
C ASP A 31 7.74 11.97 11.54
N ASN A 32 7.15 12.12 12.74
CA ASN A 32 7.83 12.73 13.88
C ASN A 32 9.01 11.89 14.36
N ALA A 33 8.84 10.59 14.58
CA ALA A 33 9.93 9.71 15.00
C ALA A 33 11.09 9.71 13.98
N LEU A 34 10.79 9.76 12.68
CA LEU A 34 11.79 9.87 11.62
C LEU A 34 12.50 11.23 11.61
N ARG A 35 11.81 12.32 11.98
CA ARG A 35 12.45 13.63 12.17
C ARG A 35 13.42 13.58 13.34
N ASP A 36 12.99 13.03 14.48
CA ASP A 36 13.82 12.96 15.69
C ASP A 36 15.08 12.12 15.43
N ALA A 37 14.94 10.95 14.79
CA ALA A 37 16.05 10.08 14.43
C ALA A 37 17.07 10.73 13.46
N ARG A 38 16.68 11.74 12.67
CA ARG A 38 17.61 12.49 11.81
C ARG A 38 18.45 13.52 12.57
N HIS A 39 17.98 13.98 13.73
CA HIS A 39 18.67 14.97 14.55
C HIS A 39 19.48 14.31 15.66
N ASP A 40 19.30 13.01 15.89
CA ASP A 40 20.03 12.27 16.91
C ASP A 40 21.50 12.10 16.53
N ALA A 41 22.39 12.27 17.50
CA ALA A 41 23.82 12.12 17.27
C ALA A 41 24.16 10.63 17.12
N PRO A 42 25.06 10.24 16.20
CA PRO A 42 25.48 8.85 16.08
C PRO A 42 26.11 8.39 17.40
N ASP A 43 25.63 7.25 17.90
CA ASP A 43 26.13 6.66 19.12
C ASP A 43 27.60 6.25 18.96
N ALA A 44 28.41 6.39 20.01
CA ALA A 44 29.85 6.16 19.93
C ALA A 44 30.20 4.67 19.70
N ALA A 45 29.28 3.78 20.05
CA ALA A 45 29.36 2.35 19.74
C ALA A 45 28.30 2.00 18.69
N GLY A 46 28.75 1.52 17.53
CA GLY A 46 27.85 1.06 16.47
C GLY A 46 27.06 -0.20 16.85
N PRO A 47 25.94 -0.49 16.17
CA PRO A 47 25.11 -1.65 16.49
C PRO A 47 25.83 -2.97 16.18
N GLY A 48 25.59 -3.98 17.01
CA GLY A 48 25.99 -5.36 16.73
C GLY A 48 25.20 -6.00 15.57
N PRO A 49 25.68 -7.12 15.00
CA PRO A 49 25.07 -7.76 13.82
C PRO A 49 23.61 -8.20 14.04
N GLU A 50 23.28 -8.72 15.23
CA GLU A 50 21.89 -9.12 15.56
C GLU A 50 20.93 -7.92 15.59
N GLN A 51 21.37 -6.79 16.16
CA GLN A 51 20.59 -5.56 16.20
C GLN A 51 20.33 -5.02 14.78
N ALA A 52 21.32 -5.11 13.90
CA ALA A 52 21.18 -4.70 12.50
C ALA A 52 20.16 -5.59 11.77
N LEU A 53 20.22 -6.91 11.95
CA LEU A 53 19.28 -7.85 11.33
C LEU A 53 17.85 -7.68 11.85
N ALA A 54 17.68 -7.53 13.17
CA ALA A 54 16.39 -7.23 13.77
C ALA A 54 15.78 -5.92 13.22
N SER A 55 16.62 -4.89 13.04
CA SER A 55 16.19 -3.61 12.46
C SER A 55 15.71 -3.77 11.01
N LEU A 56 16.37 -4.62 10.20
CA LEU A 56 15.93 -4.91 8.83
C LEU A 56 14.61 -5.68 8.79
N MET A 57 14.39 -6.63 9.71
CA MET A 57 13.12 -7.35 9.82
C MET A 57 11.98 -6.40 10.19
N LEU A 58 12.20 -5.52 11.17
CA LEU A 58 11.23 -4.50 11.55
C LEU A 58 10.91 -3.56 10.39
N LEU A 59 11.93 -3.08 9.67
CA LEU A 59 11.77 -2.21 8.50
C LEU A 59 10.92 -2.88 7.41
N ARG A 60 11.13 -4.18 7.15
CA ARG A 60 10.29 -4.93 6.20
C ARG A 60 8.83 -4.96 6.67
N GLN A 61 8.58 -5.31 7.93
CA GLN A 61 7.23 -5.41 8.48
C GLN A 61 6.51 -4.06 8.45
N VAL A 62 7.20 -2.95 8.74
CA VAL A 62 6.62 -1.60 8.64
C VAL A 62 6.29 -1.27 7.19
N ARG A 63 7.17 -1.56 6.22
CA ARG A 63 6.90 -1.32 4.79
C ARG A 63 5.69 -2.10 4.29
N GLU A 64 5.54 -3.36 4.72
CA GLU A 64 4.40 -4.19 4.35
C GLU A 64 3.07 -3.63 4.91
N GLN A 65 3.06 -3.19 6.17
CA GLN A 65 1.91 -2.53 6.78
C GLN A 65 1.54 -1.24 6.03
N LEU A 66 2.52 -0.36 5.79
CA LEU A 66 2.30 0.89 5.07
C LEU A 66 1.82 0.68 3.64
N ALA A 67 2.34 -0.34 2.94
CA ALA A 67 1.87 -0.72 1.61
C ALA A 67 0.40 -1.19 1.65
N GLY A 68 0.00 -1.90 2.71
CA GLY A 68 -1.39 -2.31 2.94
C GLY A 68 -2.35 -1.14 3.14
N TRP A 69 -1.87 0.01 3.64
CA TRP A 69 -2.70 1.19 3.88
C TRP A 69 -2.89 2.06 2.63
N GLU A 70 -1.96 2.02 1.68
CA GLU A 70 -1.95 2.88 0.49
C GLU A 70 -3.25 2.81 -0.32
N THR A 71 -3.76 1.60 -0.60
CA THR A 71 -5.02 1.41 -1.34
C THR A 71 -6.20 2.05 -0.60
N GLY A 72 -6.32 1.85 0.71
CA GLY A 72 -7.41 2.42 1.51
C GLY A 72 -7.35 3.95 1.62
N LEU A 73 -6.15 4.53 1.67
CA LEU A 73 -5.96 5.99 1.65
C LEU A 73 -6.34 6.59 0.28
N ILE A 74 -5.99 5.90 -0.81
CA ILE A 74 -6.40 6.27 -2.16
C ILE A 74 -7.93 6.22 -2.28
N GLU A 75 -8.56 5.14 -1.84
CA GLU A 75 -10.03 4.99 -1.86
C GLU A 75 -10.71 6.10 -1.07
N THR A 76 -10.25 6.38 0.16
CA THR A 76 -10.78 7.47 0.99
C THR A 76 -10.68 8.83 0.29
N ALA A 77 -9.54 9.12 -0.34
CA ALA A 77 -9.36 10.37 -1.09
C ALA A 77 -10.26 10.44 -2.34
N ARG A 78 -10.46 9.31 -3.04
CA ARG A 78 -11.35 9.20 -4.20
C ARG A 78 -12.81 9.40 -3.79
N GLU A 79 -13.25 8.85 -2.66
CA GLU A 79 -14.58 9.05 -2.08
C GLU A 79 -14.81 10.51 -1.67
N ALA A 80 -13.76 11.20 -1.19
CA ALA A 80 -13.78 12.64 -0.93
C ALA A 80 -13.74 13.51 -2.21
N GLY A 81 -13.70 12.90 -3.40
CA GLY A 81 -13.77 13.60 -4.70
C GLY A 81 -12.42 13.91 -5.35
N ALA A 82 -11.28 13.50 -4.77
CA ALA A 82 -9.97 13.72 -5.38
C ALA A 82 -9.87 13.00 -6.74
N SER A 83 -9.43 13.66 -7.79
CA SER A 83 -9.17 13.03 -9.08
C SER A 83 -7.86 12.24 -9.09
N TRP A 84 -7.68 11.35 -10.06
CA TRP A 84 -6.39 10.68 -10.26
C TRP A 84 -5.23 11.65 -10.55
N ALA A 85 -5.52 12.86 -11.07
CA ALA A 85 -4.52 13.89 -11.26
C ALA A 85 -4.08 14.50 -9.92
N ASP A 86 -5.04 14.73 -9.01
CA ASP A 86 -4.77 15.23 -7.65
C ASP A 86 -3.95 14.24 -6.83
N LEU A 87 -4.15 12.94 -7.06
CA LEU A 87 -3.40 11.86 -6.41
C LEU A 87 -1.98 11.66 -6.95
N ALA A 88 -1.66 12.17 -8.14
CA ALA A 88 -0.36 11.91 -8.75
C ALA A 88 0.80 12.45 -7.90
N ARG A 89 0.69 13.71 -7.44
CA ARG A 89 1.71 14.34 -6.61
C ARG A 89 1.86 13.67 -5.24
N PRO A 90 0.79 13.42 -4.45
CA PRO A 90 0.89 12.70 -3.17
C PRO A 90 1.46 11.29 -3.29
N LEU A 91 1.19 10.57 -4.38
CA LEU A 91 1.73 9.23 -4.62
C LEU A 91 3.17 9.23 -5.18
N GLY A 92 3.77 10.41 -5.39
CA GLY A 92 5.12 10.55 -5.91
C GLY A 92 5.26 10.10 -7.37
N VAL A 93 4.20 10.18 -8.17
CA VAL A 93 4.19 9.77 -9.57
C VAL A 93 3.97 10.96 -10.51
N ALA A 94 4.57 10.89 -11.70
CA ALA A 94 4.57 12.02 -12.63
C ALA A 94 3.23 12.28 -13.33
N SER A 95 2.28 11.35 -13.29
CA SER A 95 1.03 11.48 -14.05
C SER A 95 -0.16 10.76 -13.43
N ARG A 96 -1.35 11.21 -13.84
CA ARG A 96 -2.64 10.57 -13.55
C ARG A 96 -2.63 9.06 -13.83
N GLN A 97 -2.15 8.68 -15.01
CA GLN A 97 -2.12 7.28 -15.43
C GLN A 97 -1.16 6.45 -14.57
N ALA A 98 -0.05 7.04 -14.13
CA ALA A 98 0.87 6.38 -13.22
C ALA A 98 0.25 6.15 -11.83
N ALA A 99 -0.57 7.10 -11.34
CA ALA A 99 -1.32 6.97 -10.10
C ALA A 99 -2.35 5.83 -10.18
N GLU A 100 -3.15 5.82 -11.24
CA GLU A 100 -4.14 4.77 -11.48
C GLU A 100 -3.48 3.39 -11.60
N ARG A 101 -2.38 3.27 -12.34
CA ARG A 101 -1.63 2.01 -12.47
C ARG A 101 -1.09 1.50 -11.14
N ARG A 102 -0.66 2.41 -10.25
CA ARG A 102 -0.18 2.06 -8.90
C ARG A 102 -1.31 1.48 -8.06
N TYR A 103 -2.45 2.14 -8.02
CA TYR A 103 -3.66 1.64 -7.34
C TYR A 103 -4.09 0.27 -7.85
N LEU A 104 -4.11 0.05 -9.18
CA LEU A 104 -4.49 -1.23 -9.78
C LEU A 104 -3.50 -2.39 -9.52
N ARG A 105 -2.29 -2.10 -9.03
CA ARG A 105 -1.35 -3.15 -8.55
C ARG A 105 -1.57 -3.50 -7.09
N GLY A 106 -2.03 -2.55 -6.27
CA GLY A 106 -2.22 -2.73 -4.83
C GLY A 106 -3.53 -3.39 -4.42
N ARG A 107 -4.43 -3.71 -5.37
CA ARG A 107 -5.75 -4.27 -5.05
C ARG A 107 -5.63 -5.77 -4.69
N PRO A 108 -6.01 -6.20 -3.47
CA PRO A 108 -6.06 -7.61 -3.10
C PRO A 108 -7.16 -8.29 -3.92
N GLY A 109 -6.73 -9.14 -4.86
CA GLY A 109 -7.54 -9.67 -5.97
C GLY A 109 -6.85 -9.59 -7.33
N ALA A 110 -5.75 -8.83 -7.43
CA ALA A 110 -4.88 -8.77 -8.61
C ALA A 110 -3.68 -9.75 -8.53
N ILE A 111 -3.77 -10.82 -7.73
CA ILE A 111 -2.75 -11.87 -7.72
C ILE A 111 -3.04 -12.78 -8.93
N GLY A 112 -2.29 -12.60 -10.03
CA GLY A 112 -2.26 -13.58 -11.13
C GLY A 112 -2.19 -13.04 -12.56
N ALA A 113 -2.24 -11.73 -12.81
CA ALA A 113 -2.05 -11.20 -14.16
C ALA A 113 -0.87 -10.22 -14.19
N THR A 114 0.24 -10.64 -14.80
CA THR A 114 1.38 -9.75 -15.03
C THR A 114 0.90 -8.51 -15.79
N GLY A 115 1.48 -7.35 -15.46
CA GLY A 115 1.01 -6.04 -15.97
C GLY A 115 0.94 -5.96 -17.50
N GLU A 116 1.72 -6.77 -18.21
CA GLU A 116 1.73 -6.87 -19.67
C GLU A 116 0.54 -7.64 -20.24
N GLN A 117 0.09 -8.72 -19.59
CA GLN A 117 -1.06 -9.50 -20.04
C GLN A 117 -2.37 -8.67 -20.00
N ARG A 118 -2.46 -7.72 -19.07
CA ARG A 118 -3.62 -6.81 -18.95
C ARG A 118 -3.67 -5.76 -20.05
N VAL A 119 -2.53 -5.15 -20.40
CA VAL A 119 -2.47 -4.17 -21.50
C VAL A 119 -2.79 -4.85 -22.83
N THR A 120 -2.33 -6.08 -23.03
CA THR A 120 -2.65 -6.89 -24.22
C THR A 120 -4.13 -7.25 -24.29
N ALA A 121 -4.75 -7.68 -23.18
CA ALA A 121 -6.19 -7.99 -23.16
C ALA A 121 -7.07 -6.78 -23.48
N THR A 122 -6.74 -5.60 -22.94
CA THR A 122 -7.46 -4.34 -23.29
C THR A 122 -7.20 -3.91 -24.74
N ARG A 123 -6.00 -4.17 -25.29
CA ARG A 123 -5.68 -3.89 -26.71
C ARG A 123 -6.43 -4.85 -27.65
N GLN A 124 -6.54 -6.12 -27.30
CA GLN A 124 -7.24 -7.14 -28.06
C GLN A 124 -8.76 -6.91 -28.07
N ALA A 125 -9.35 -6.48 -26.94
CA ALA A 125 -10.78 -6.12 -26.87
C ALA A 125 -11.14 -4.99 -27.86
N ARG A 126 -10.28 -3.97 -28.02
CA ARG A 126 -10.47 -2.88 -28.99
C ARG A 126 -10.16 -3.26 -30.44
N ALA A 127 -9.45 -4.35 -30.67
CA ALA A 127 -9.17 -4.88 -32.00
C ALA A 127 -10.30 -5.77 -32.52
N ALA A 128 -11.10 -6.36 -31.62
CA ALA A 128 -12.27 -7.16 -31.96
C ALA A 128 -13.56 -6.34 -32.21
N GLU A 129 -13.52 -5.03 -31.92
CA GLU A 129 -14.63 -4.09 -32.13
C GLU A 129 -14.51 -3.30 -33.46
N ARG A 130 -13.59 -3.72 -34.34
CA ARG A 130 -13.42 -3.23 -35.73
C ARG A 130 -13.63 -4.38 -36.71
#